data_AF-A0A2G7LMJ8-F1
#
_entry.id   AF-A0A2G7LMJ8-F1
#
_cell.length_a   1.000
_cell.length_b   1.000
_cell.length_c   1.000
_cell.angle_alpha   90.00
_cell.angle_beta   90.00
_cell.angle_gamma   90.00
#
_symmetry.space_group_name_H-M   'P 1'
#
loop_
_entity.id
_entity.type
_entity.pdbx_description
1 polymer ?
#
loop_
_entity_poly.entity_id
_entity_poly.type
_entity_poly.pdbx_seq_one_letter_code
_entity_poly.pdbx_strand_id
1 'polypeptide(L)'
;METIENLLRVNEEAIKGEEERNATRFQKFSIIPGLLLFFTFLYLTYRFFAEHDFHGSFVFISFLLSLFFLGQSSITEEKAKIRIEEARREKLDELLSGIPDFISTQVFANEKHNIAISIDDLSNKLCIIDSEIRVFPSREVLELELVEDDVQLTKTSRGSQIGGAVVGSVLAGGVGAVIGGLSGQKTTSNDKVKRVYLKLIVNDIKRPNVTVDFLDEKKEILKKDKKAINASNKANHWYGVLSVLIKRG
;
A
#
# COMPACT_ATOMS: atom_id res chain seq x y z
N MET A 1 28.44 -2.56 -10.47
CA MET A 1 26.99 -2.89 -10.45
C MET A 1 26.27 -1.58 -10.37
N GLU A 2 25.80 -1.11 -11.52
CA GLU A 2 24.96 0.08 -11.62
C GLU A 2 23.73 -0.17 -10.74
N THR A 3 23.47 0.73 -9.81
CA THR A 3 22.30 0.62 -8.93
C THR A 3 21.12 0.79 -9.87
N ILE A 4 20.38 -0.28 -10.16
CA ILE A 4 19.18 -0.20 -11.01
C ILE A 4 18.30 0.90 -10.43
N GLU A 5 18.25 2.02 -11.14
CA GLU A 5 17.58 3.21 -10.67
C GLU A 5 16.09 2.88 -10.66
N ASN A 6 15.55 2.91 -9.47
CA ASN A 6 14.17 2.56 -9.24
C ASN A 6 13.29 3.70 -9.74
N LEU A 7 12.55 3.47 -10.82
CA LEU A 7 11.85 4.51 -11.58
C LEU A 7 10.79 5.24 -10.74
N LEU A 8 10.23 4.58 -9.72
CA LEU A 8 9.20 5.13 -8.83
C LEU A 8 9.78 5.73 -7.54
N ARG A 9 11.10 5.79 -7.42
CA ARG A 9 11.76 6.28 -6.20
C ARG A 9 11.65 7.80 -6.11
N VAL A 10 11.08 8.25 -4.99
CA VAL A 10 11.07 9.66 -4.58
C VAL A 10 12.05 9.83 -3.41
N ASN A 11 12.66 11.02 -3.30
CA ASN A 11 13.54 11.35 -2.18
C ASN A 11 12.73 11.66 -0.92
N GLU A 12 12.27 10.61 -0.23
CA GLU A 12 11.49 10.73 1.01
C GLU A 12 12.21 11.53 2.10
N GLU A 13 13.53 11.37 2.22
CA GLU A 13 14.33 12.06 3.24
C GLU A 13 14.37 13.57 2.99
N ALA A 14 14.50 13.98 1.73
CA ALA A 14 14.43 15.40 1.37
C ALA A 14 13.05 15.99 1.67
N ILE A 15 11.96 15.26 1.36
CA ILE A 15 10.59 15.73 1.64
C ILE A 15 10.34 15.81 3.15
N LYS A 16 10.72 14.78 3.92
CA LYS A 16 10.63 14.78 5.38
C LYS A 16 11.42 15.95 5.98
N GLY A 17 12.66 16.15 5.53
CA GLY A 17 13.49 17.24 5.97
C GLY A 17 12.94 18.62 5.59
N GLU A 18 12.26 18.76 4.46
CA GLU A 18 11.59 20.00 4.07
C GLU A 18 10.36 20.29 4.95
N GLU A 19 9.52 19.30 5.21
CA GLU A 19 8.40 19.43 6.13
C GLU A 19 8.87 19.77 7.56
N GLU A 20 9.93 19.11 8.03
CA GLU A 20 10.55 19.45 9.31
C GLU A 20 11.12 20.88 9.32
N ARG A 21 11.72 21.36 8.22
CA ARG A 21 12.21 22.75 8.13
C ARG A 21 11.06 23.76 8.13
N ASN A 22 9.97 23.47 7.43
CA ASN A 22 8.79 24.33 7.30
C ASN A 22 7.87 24.27 8.53
N ALA A 23 8.05 23.25 9.39
CA ALA A 23 7.34 23.13 10.65
C ALA A 23 7.58 24.37 11.54
N THR A 24 6.51 24.82 12.17
CA THR A 24 6.57 25.92 13.14
C THR A 24 7.49 25.55 14.32
N ARG A 25 8.00 26.55 15.04
CA ARG A 25 8.87 26.33 16.21
C ARG A 25 8.21 25.42 17.26
N PHE A 26 6.88 25.42 17.34
CA PHE A 26 6.07 24.55 18.20
C PHE A 26 5.95 23.11 17.68
N GLN A 27 5.92 22.90 16.36
CA GLN A 27 5.88 21.57 15.72
C GLN A 27 7.23 20.84 15.73
N LYS A 28 8.33 21.59 15.85
CA LYS A 28 9.70 21.06 15.97
C LYS A 28 10.06 20.56 17.37
N PHE A 29 9.23 20.81 18.38
CA PHE A 29 9.50 20.31 19.72
C PHE A 29 9.34 18.79 19.74
N SER A 30 10.42 18.08 20.05
CA SER A 30 10.37 16.65 20.30
C SER A 30 9.38 16.35 21.43
N ILE A 31 8.64 15.25 21.29
CA ILE A 31 7.68 14.74 22.27
C ILE A 31 8.34 14.56 23.65
N ILE A 32 9.65 14.28 23.69
CA ILE A 32 10.42 13.97 24.90
C ILE A 32 10.54 15.19 25.84
N PRO A 33 11.04 16.37 25.40
CA PRO A 33 11.02 17.57 26.24
C PRO A 33 9.61 17.96 26.70
N GLY A 34 8.60 17.79 25.85
CA GLY A 34 7.21 18.04 26.19
C GLY A 34 6.71 17.13 27.34
N LEU A 35 7.01 15.83 27.26
CA LEU A 35 6.71 14.85 28.32
C LEU A 35 7.49 15.16 29.61
N LEU A 36 8.77 15.50 29.51
CA LEU A 36 9.60 15.80 30.68
C LEU A 36 9.06 17.04 31.41
N LEU A 37 8.74 18.10 30.68
CA LEU A 37 8.11 19.31 31.24
C LEU A 37 6.74 19.00 31.83
N PHE A 38 5.94 18.16 31.17
CA PHE A 38 4.64 17.73 31.67
C PHE A 38 4.76 16.97 33.00
N PHE A 39 5.66 15.98 33.11
CA PHE A 39 5.85 15.23 34.35
C PHE A 39 6.46 16.08 35.46
N THR A 40 7.39 16.98 35.12
CA THR A 40 7.98 17.91 36.09
C THR A 40 6.91 18.87 36.62
N PHE A 41 6.03 19.38 35.75
CA PHE A 41 4.90 20.20 36.14
C PHE A 41 3.86 19.42 36.96
N LEU A 42 3.55 18.18 36.59
CA LEU A 42 2.66 17.29 37.35
C LEU A 42 3.20 17.05 38.77
N TYR A 43 4.50 16.84 38.90
CA TYR A 43 5.16 16.67 40.19
C TYR A 43 5.11 17.96 41.04
N LEU A 44 5.41 19.12 40.44
CA LEU A 44 5.37 20.41 41.14
C LEU A 44 3.95 20.78 41.57
N THR A 45 2.95 20.52 40.72
CA THR A 45 1.54 20.71 41.08
C THR A 45 1.14 19.76 42.21
N TYR A 46 1.44 18.46 42.12
CA TYR A 46 1.18 17.52 43.23
C TYR A 46 1.75 18.01 44.57
N ARG A 47 2.99 18.52 44.57
CA ARG A 47 3.63 19.07 45.78
C ARG A 47 2.94 20.34 46.30
N PHE A 48 2.56 21.25 45.40
CA PHE A 48 1.87 22.49 45.76
C PHE A 48 0.45 22.25 46.33
N PHE A 49 -0.29 21.30 45.75
CA PHE A 49 -1.63 20.91 46.21
C PHE A 49 -1.60 20.16 47.55
N ALA A 50 -0.49 19.52 47.90
CA ALA A 50 -0.32 18.91 49.23
C ALA A 50 -0.24 19.96 50.35
N GLU A 51 0.02 21.23 50.03
CA GLU A 51 0.28 22.30 51.00
C GLU A 51 -0.80 23.41 51.00
N HIS A 52 -1.67 23.51 49.98
CA HIS A 52 -2.66 24.60 49.86
C HIS A 52 -4.04 24.16 49.31
N ASP A 53 -5.14 24.70 49.88
CA ASP A 53 -6.55 24.37 49.57
C ASP A 53 -7.10 24.98 48.25
N PHE A 54 -6.28 25.21 47.21
CA PHE A 54 -6.69 25.98 46.02
C PHE A 54 -6.88 25.18 44.72
N HIS A 55 -8.14 25.09 44.30
CA HIS A 55 -8.80 24.82 43.00
C HIS A 55 -8.01 24.26 41.79
N GLY A 56 -8.38 23.04 41.36
CA GLY A 56 -7.80 22.24 40.26
C GLY A 56 -7.89 22.76 38.82
N SER A 57 -8.30 24.01 38.58
CA SER A 57 -8.37 24.60 37.24
C SER A 57 -6.99 24.77 36.59
N PHE A 58 -5.94 25.04 37.36
CA PHE A 58 -4.57 25.18 36.83
C PHE A 58 -3.96 23.86 36.33
N VAL A 59 -4.23 22.75 37.01
CA VAL A 59 -3.81 21.40 36.59
C VAL A 59 -4.48 21.05 35.26
N PHE A 60 -5.76 21.37 35.12
CA PHE A 60 -6.51 21.14 33.90
C PHE A 60 -5.96 21.95 32.71
N ILE A 61 -5.64 23.24 32.89
CA ILE A 61 -5.06 24.07 31.83
C ILE A 61 -3.70 23.53 31.37
N SER A 62 -2.83 23.12 32.31
CA SER A 62 -1.55 22.53 31.93
C SER A 62 -1.68 21.19 31.22
N PHE A 63 -2.66 20.39 31.59
CA PHE A 63 -2.97 19.14 30.89
C PHE A 63 -3.45 19.40 29.46
N LEU A 64 -4.28 20.42 29.25
CA LEU A 64 -4.69 20.83 27.90
C LEU A 64 -3.51 21.34 27.05
N LEU A 65 -2.57 22.08 27.66
CA LEU A 65 -1.37 22.53 26.96
C LEU A 65 -0.47 21.35 26.55
N SER A 66 -0.24 20.35 27.40
CA SER A 66 0.59 19.19 27.03
C SER A 66 -0.03 18.35 25.91
N LEU A 67 -1.36 18.17 25.92
CA LEU A 67 -2.09 17.54 24.82
C LEU A 67 -1.96 18.32 23.50
N PHE A 68 -2.00 19.65 23.57
CA PHE A 68 -1.81 20.51 22.40
C PHE A 68 -0.41 20.31 21.77
N PHE A 69 0.65 20.26 22.58
CA PHE A 69 2.01 20.02 22.09
C PHE A 69 2.21 18.62 21.50
N LEU A 70 1.65 17.58 22.14
CA LEU A 70 1.68 16.21 21.60
C LEU A 70 1.04 16.14 20.21
N GLY A 71 -0.09 16.83 20.01
CA GLY A 71 -0.79 16.87 18.73
C GLY A 71 -0.01 17.55 17.60
N GLN A 72 0.88 18.50 17.88
CA GLN A 72 1.62 19.23 16.85
C GLN A 72 2.68 18.39 16.14
N SER A 73 3.34 17.46 16.85
CA SER A 73 4.38 16.60 16.28
C SER A 73 3.83 15.61 15.23
N SER A 74 2.67 15.00 15.50
CA SER A 74 2.00 14.08 14.59
C SER A 74 1.57 14.72 13.26
N ILE A 75 1.24 16.03 13.28
CA ILE A 75 0.81 16.77 12.08
C ILE A 75 1.93 16.86 11.05
N THR A 76 3.18 17.05 11.47
CA THR A 76 4.32 17.18 10.55
C THR A 76 4.61 15.85 9.86
N GLU A 77 4.57 14.74 10.59
CA GLU A 77 4.73 13.40 10.01
C GLU A 77 3.61 13.07 9.03
N GLU A 78 2.37 13.45 9.34
CA GLU A 78 1.22 13.23 8.47
C GLU A 78 1.33 14.04 7.17
N LYS A 79 1.74 15.31 7.24
CA LYS A 79 2.01 16.13 6.05
C LYS A 79 3.11 15.56 5.17
N ALA A 80 4.20 15.08 5.78
CA ALA A 80 5.29 14.45 5.04
C ALA A 80 4.82 13.19 4.31
N LYS A 81 3.98 12.36 4.95
CA LYS A 81 3.37 11.18 4.30
C LYS A 81 2.53 11.57 3.10
N ILE A 82 1.66 12.58 3.24
CA ILE A 82 0.79 13.06 2.15
C ILE A 82 1.64 13.57 0.97
N ARG A 83 2.64 14.43 1.21
CA ARG A 83 3.51 14.95 0.15
C ARG A 83 4.33 13.88 -0.55
N ILE A 84 4.77 12.85 0.17
CA ILE A 84 5.48 11.71 -0.42
C ILE A 84 4.56 10.96 -1.39
N GLU A 85 3.31 10.68 -0.99
CA GLU A 85 2.32 9.99 -1.82
C GLU A 85 1.94 10.84 -3.05
N GLU A 86 1.80 12.16 -2.89
CA GLU A 86 1.58 13.11 -3.99
C GLU A 86 2.74 13.10 -4.99
N ALA A 87 3.99 13.26 -4.49
CA ALA A 87 5.17 13.25 -5.34
C ALA A 87 5.36 11.92 -6.09
N ARG A 88 4.98 10.79 -5.47
CA ARG A 88 4.97 9.47 -6.12
C ARG A 88 3.93 9.41 -7.24
N ARG A 89 2.73 9.95 -7.02
CA ARG A 89 1.68 10.01 -8.03
C ARG A 89 2.09 10.89 -9.21
N GLU A 90 2.62 12.07 -8.93
CA GLU A 90 3.13 12.97 -9.97
C GLU A 90 4.23 12.30 -10.79
N LYS A 91 5.17 11.60 -10.13
CA LYS A 91 6.22 10.86 -10.82
C LYS A 91 5.65 9.75 -11.70
N LEU A 92 4.68 9.00 -11.19
CA LEU A 92 4.03 7.94 -11.95
C LEU A 92 3.28 8.48 -13.17
N ASP A 93 2.56 9.59 -13.01
CA ASP A 93 1.83 10.25 -14.08
C ASP A 93 2.78 10.83 -15.15
N GLU A 94 3.92 11.38 -14.74
CA GLU A 94 5.01 11.80 -15.63
C GLU A 94 5.53 10.61 -16.45
N LEU A 95 5.82 9.47 -15.78
CA LEU A 95 6.31 8.28 -16.46
C LEU A 95 5.29 7.74 -17.46
N LEU A 96 4.00 7.65 -17.08
CA LEU A 96 2.94 7.10 -17.91
C LEU A 96 2.62 8.01 -19.10
N SER A 97 2.59 9.32 -18.91
CA SER A 97 2.35 10.30 -19.99
C SER A 97 3.51 10.39 -20.99
N GLY A 98 4.72 10.03 -20.56
CA GLY A 98 5.89 9.93 -21.43
C GLY A 98 5.93 8.69 -22.34
N ILE A 99 5.01 7.73 -22.16
CA ILE A 99 5.00 6.49 -22.97
C ILE A 99 4.30 6.75 -24.32
N PRO A 100 5.00 6.58 -25.45
CA PRO A 100 4.38 6.73 -26.76
C PRO A 100 3.34 5.62 -27.02
N ASP A 101 2.26 5.97 -27.70
CA ASP A 101 1.17 5.06 -28.09
C ASP A 101 0.53 4.28 -26.92
N PHE A 102 0.49 4.86 -25.72
CA PHE A 102 -0.13 4.25 -24.54
C PHE A 102 -0.96 5.27 -23.78
N ILE A 103 -2.25 4.99 -23.58
CA ILE A 103 -3.16 5.83 -22.80
C ILE A 103 -3.53 5.09 -21.52
N SER A 104 -2.96 5.50 -20.39
CA SER A 104 -3.28 4.94 -19.08
C SER A 104 -4.74 5.21 -18.71
N THR A 105 -5.58 4.18 -18.64
CA THR A 105 -6.99 4.30 -18.22
C THR A 105 -7.27 3.76 -16.83
N GLN A 106 -6.48 2.79 -16.37
CA GLN A 106 -6.46 2.38 -14.95
C GLN A 106 -5.03 2.10 -14.52
N VAL A 107 -4.70 2.44 -13.28
CA VAL A 107 -3.36 2.30 -12.72
C VAL A 107 -3.40 1.79 -11.28
N PHE A 108 -2.46 0.92 -10.95
CA PHE A 108 -2.14 0.51 -9.59
C PHE A 108 -0.65 0.67 -9.36
N ALA A 109 -0.29 1.23 -8.23
CA ALA A 109 1.08 1.31 -7.76
C ALA A 109 1.18 0.73 -6.35
N ASN A 110 2.18 -0.12 -6.14
CA ASN A 110 2.64 -0.49 -4.82
C ASN A 110 3.93 0.27 -4.53
N GLU A 111 3.80 1.26 -3.67
CA GLU A 111 4.87 2.20 -3.34
C GLU A 111 6.04 1.56 -2.58
N LYS A 112 5.74 0.55 -1.77
CA LYS A 112 6.77 -0.14 -0.97
C LYS A 112 7.65 -1.01 -1.87
N HIS A 113 7.07 -1.56 -2.94
CA HIS A 113 7.72 -2.55 -3.81
C HIS A 113 8.18 -1.93 -5.13
N ASN A 114 7.86 -0.67 -5.35
CA ASN A 114 8.18 0.09 -6.55
C ASN A 114 7.80 -0.65 -7.83
N ILE A 115 6.57 -1.17 -7.81
CA ILE A 115 5.94 -1.71 -9.00
C ILE A 115 4.66 -0.96 -9.25
N ALA A 116 4.43 -0.59 -10.51
CA ALA A 116 3.14 -0.14 -10.98
C ALA A 116 2.71 -0.95 -12.20
N ILE A 117 1.40 -1.14 -12.29
CA ILE A 117 0.76 -1.68 -13.49
C ILE A 117 -0.26 -0.66 -13.97
N SER A 118 -0.31 -0.44 -15.26
CA SER A 118 -1.31 0.40 -15.90
C SER A 118 -1.84 -0.30 -17.14
N ILE A 119 -3.09 -0.06 -17.48
CA ILE A 119 -3.71 -0.58 -18.70
C ILE A 119 -4.13 0.55 -19.61
N ASP A 120 -4.06 0.27 -20.91
CA ASP A 120 -4.77 1.00 -21.95
C ASP A 120 -5.84 0.06 -22.48
N ASP A 121 -7.09 0.26 -22.05
CA ASP A 121 -8.22 -0.60 -22.41
C ASP A 121 -8.72 -0.35 -23.84
N LEU A 122 -8.44 0.82 -24.43
CA LEU A 122 -8.78 1.15 -25.81
C LEU A 122 -7.87 0.39 -26.79
N SER A 123 -6.57 0.42 -26.54
CA SER A 123 -5.55 -0.25 -27.35
C SER A 123 -5.23 -1.66 -26.88
N ASN A 124 -5.86 -2.11 -25.78
CA ASN A 124 -5.67 -3.42 -25.16
C ASN A 124 -4.19 -3.73 -24.83
N LYS A 125 -3.50 -2.77 -24.19
CA LYS A 125 -2.10 -2.87 -23.79
C LYS A 125 -1.97 -2.91 -22.27
N LEU A 126 -0.93 -3.59 -21.80
CA LEU A 126 -0.50 -3.61 -20.41
C LEU A 126 0.86 -2.90 -20.31
N CYS A 127 0.95 -1.96 -19.38
CA CYS A 127 2.19 -1.33 -18.96
C CYS A 127 2.58 -1.86 -17.57
N ILE A 128 3.84 -2.23 -17.41
CA ILE A 128 4.46 -2.64 -16.17
C ILE A 128 5.67 -1.75 -15.93
N ILE A 129 5.69 -1.09 -14.79
CA ILE A 129 6.79 -0.22 -14.36
C ILE A 129 7.43 -0.88 -13.16
N ASP A 130 8.69 -1.30 -13.31
CA ASP A 130 9.53 -1.84 -12.24
C ASP A 130 10.93 -1.16 -12.27
N SER A 131 12.00 -1.95 -12.41
CA SER A 131 13.31 -1.49 -12.86
C SER A 131 13.32 -0.84 -14.25
N GLU A 132 12.34 -1.18 -15.09
CA GLU A 132 12.16 -0.61 -16.42
C GLU A 132 10.67 -0.46 -16.74
N ILE A 133 10.36 0.32 -17.78
CA ILE A 133 9.01 0.44 -18.31
C ILE A 133 8.86 -0.57 -19.44
N ARG A 134 7.93 -1.51 -19.29
CA ARG A 134 7.57 -2.48 -20.33
C ARG A 134 6.12 -2.29 -20.72
N VAL A 135 5.90 -2.04 -22.00
CA VAL A 135 4.55 -1.94 -22.58
C VAL A 135 4.41 -2.97 -23.67
N PHE A 136 3.36 -3.77 -23.58
CA PHE A 136 3.08 -4.80 -24.57
C PHE A 136 1.57 -5.02 -24.73
N PRO A 137 1.14 -5.50 -25.90
CA PRO A 137 -0.24 -5.95 -26.10
C PRO A 137 -0.63 -7.01 -25.06
N SER A 138 -1.87 -7.01 -24.58
CA SER A 138 -2.33 -7.99 -23.58
C SER A 138 -2.25 -9.44 -24.07
N ARG A 139 -2.22 -9.66 -25.39
CA ARG A 139 -1.95 -10.97 -26.02
C ARG A 139 -0.61 -11.59 -25.62
N GLU A 140 0.37 -10.78 -25.24
CA GLU A 140 1.67 -11.25 -24.77
C GLU A 140 1.62 -11.75 -23.32
N VAL A 141 0.52 -11.54 -22.59
CA VAL A 141 0.29 -12.17 -21.29
C VAL A 141 -0.26 -13.58 -21.52
N LEU A 142 0.53 -14.58 -21.10
CA LEU A 142 0.24 -16.00 -21.25
C LEU A 142 -0.56 -16.54 -20.06
N GLU A 143 -0.26 -16.03 -18.86
CA GLU A 143 -0.85 -16.50 -17.61
C GLU A 143 -0.98 -15.39 -16.59
N LEU A 144 -2.01 -15.48 -15.75
CA LEU A 144 -2.26 -14.63 -14.60
C LEU A 144 -2.73 -15.50 -13.43
N GLU A 145 -2.07 -15.36 -12.28
CA GLU A 145 -2.41 -16.07 -11.05
C GLU A 145 -2.62 -15.06 -9.91
N LEU A 146 -3.63 -15.29 -9.07
CA LEU A 146 -3.78 -14.65 -7.77
C LEU A 146 -3.26 -15.61 -6.70
N VAL A 147 -2.31 -15.14 -5.89
CA VAL A 147 -1.57 -15.96 -4.92
C VAL A 147 -1.61 -15.32 -3.54
N GLU A 148 -1.85 -16.14 -2.51
CA GLU A 148 -1.78 -15.77 -1.10
C GLU A 148 -0.83 -16.73 -0.37
N ASP A 149 0.22 -16.21 0.27
CA ASP A 149 1.23 -17.01 0.99
C ASP A 149 1.76 -18.22 0.18
N ASP A 150 2.02 -17.99 -1.10
CA ASP A 150 2.47 -18.98 -2.10
C ASP A 150 1.47 -20.12 -2.39
N VAL A 151 0.25 -20.00 -1.86
CA VAL A 151 -0.91 -20.81 -2.22
C VAL A 151 -1.66 -20.12 -3.36
N GLN A 152 -1.74 -20.80 -4.50
CA GLN A 152 -2.51 -20.35 -5.64
C GLN A 152 -4.01 -20.32 -5.33
N LEU A 153 -4.62 -19.15 -5.42
CA LEU A 153 -6.06 -18.97 -5.21
C LEU A 153 -6.85 -19.05 -6.52
N THR A 154 -6.33 -18.47 -7.60
CA THR A 154 -7.03 -18.47 -8.90
C THR A 154 -6.03 -18.35 -10.06
N LYS A 155 -6.38 -18.93 -11.21
CA LYS A 155 -5.55 -18.96 -12.43
C LYS A 155 -6.37 -18.58 -13.66
N THR A 156 -5.77 -17.78 -14.55
CA THR A 156 -6.24 -17.53 -15.92
C THR A 156 -5.07 -17.79 -16.87
N SER A 157 -5.30 -18.59 -17.91
CA SER A 157 -4.30 -18.88 -18.95
C SER A 157 -4.89 -18.64 -20.33
N ARG A 158 -4.04 -18.18 -21.26
CA ARG A 158 -4.35 -18.05 -22.68
C ARG A 158 -4.49 -19.41 -23.36
N GLY A 159 -3.66 -20.40 -22.99
CA GLY A 159 -3.68 -21.76 -23.55
C GLY A 159 -4.94 -22.57 -23.18
N SER A 160 -5.59 -22.24 -22.06
CA SER A 160 -6.90 -22.79 -21.65
C SER A 160 -8.03 -22.51 -22.65
N GLN A 161 -7.82 -21.61 -23.62
CA GLN A 161 -8.79 -21.23 -24.65
C GLN A 161 -8.85 -22.22 -25.82
N ILE A 162 -7.82 -23.06 -26.03
CA ILE A 162 -7.79 -24.03 -27.14
C ILE A 162 -8.40 -25.40 -26.73
N GLY A 163 -8.66 -25.62 -25.44
CA GLY A 163 -9.10 -26.92 -24.90
C GLY A 163 -10.00 -26.87 -23.68
N GLY A 164 -10.90 -25.89 -23.58
CA GLY A 164 -12.11 -25.98 -22.74
C GLY A 164 -11.92 -26.11 -21.22
N ALA A 165 -10.77 -25.72 -20.66
CA ALA A 165 -10.52 -25.83 -19.23
C ALA A 165 -10.32 -24.45 -18.59
N VAL A 166 -11.42 -23.82 -18.17
CA VAL A 166 -11.38 -22.91 -17.02
C VAL A 166 -11.06 -23.79 -15.82
N VAL A 167 -9.78 -23.98 -15.51
CA VAL A 167 -9.35 -24.62 -14.26
C VAL A 167 -9.55 -23.59 -13.16
N GLY A 168 -10.80 -23.39 -12.77
CA GLY A 168 -11.17 -22.80 -11.50
C GLY A 168 -11.08 -23.88 -10.44
N SER A 169 -9.94 -23.99 -9.76
CA SER A 169 -9.89 -24.64 -8.46
C SER A 169 -10.78 -23.84 -7.51
N VAL A 170 -11.94 -24.43 -7.23
CA VAL A 170 -13.03 -24.01 -6.36
C VAL A 170 -12.57 -23.24 -5.12
N LEU A 171 -13.09 -22.02 -4.93
CA LEU A 171 -13.75 -21.60 -3.69
C LEU A 171 -14.97 -20.72 -4.05
N ALA A 172 -16.14 -21.36 -4.02
CA ALA A 172 -17.51 -20.85 -4.01
C ALA A 172 -17.74 -19.34 -4.12
N GLY A 173 -18.49 -18.87 -5.12
CA GLY A 173 -19.37 -17.69 -4.98
C GLY A 173 -18.81 -16.30 -5.30
N GLY A 174 -18.53 -16.01 -6.57
CA GLY A 174 -18.30 -14.64 -7.04
C GLY A 174 -17.08 -13.94 -6.41
N VAL A 175 -16.80 -12.72 -6.88
CA VAL A 175 -15.67 -11.88 -6.46
C VAL A 175 -15.73 -11.49 -4.96
N GLY A 176 -16.73 -11.96 -4.19
CA GLY A 176 -16.98 -11.57 -2.79
C GLY A 176 -16.90 -12.68 -1.72
N ALA A 177 -16.76 -13.96 -2.07
CA ALA A 177 -16.80 -15.04 -1.07
C ALA A 177 -15.45 -15.32 -0.37
N VAL A 178 -14.34 -14.86 -0.95
CA VAL A 178 -12.99 -15.10 -0.41
C VAL A 178 -12.78 -14.42 0.95
N ILE A 179 -13.52 -13.34 1.25
CA ILE A 179 -13.30 -12.54 2.47
C ILE A 179 -14.52 -12.50 3.41
N GLY A 180 -15.75 -12.72 2.92
CA GLY A 180 -16.96 -12.58 3.74
C GLY A 180 -17.80 -13.85 3.98
N GLY A 181 -17.62 -14.92 3.20
CA GLY A 181 -18.61 -16.01 3.11
C GLY A 181 -18.12 -17.40 3.56
N LEU A 182 -16.81 -17.70 3.43
CA LEU A 182 -16.28 -19.03 3.74
C LEU A 182 -15.58 -19.15 5.10
N SER A 183 -15.56 -18.11 5.92
CA SER A 183 -15.04 -18.19 7.30
C SER A 183 -15.97 -18.95 8.25
N GLY A 184 -17.15 -19.37 7.80
CA GLY A 184 -18.15 -20.07 8.62
C GLY A 184 -17.90 -21.56 8.82
N GLN A 185 -16.95 -22.18 8.11
CA GLN A 185 -16.65 -23.61 8.31
C GLN A 185 -15.17 -23.87 8.61
N LYS A 186 -14.93 -24.07 9.90
CA LYS A 186 -13.89 -24.90 10.54
C LYS A 186 -12.52 -24.25 10.82
N THR A 187 -12.39 -23.88 12.10
CA THR A 187 -11.28 -24.22 13.01
C THR A 187 -9.86 -23.73 12.68
N THR A 188 -9.52 -22.57 13.25
CA THR A 188 -8.30 -22.33 14.06
C THR A 188 -6.91 -22.36 13.40
N SER A 189 -6.77 -22.34 12.06
CA SER A 189 -5.43 -22.42 11.44
C SER A 189 -5.03 -21.29 10.46
N ASN A 190 -5.94 -20.64 9.72
CA ASN A 190 -5.56 -19.71 8.63
C ASN A 190 -6.20 -18.30 8.70
N ASP A 191 -6.30 -17.68 9.89
CA ASP A 191 -6.76 -16.27 10.05
C ASP A 191 -5.63 -15.25 9.86
N LYS A 192 -4.51 -15.67 9.28
CA LYS A 192 -3.34 -14.83 9.06
C LYS A 192 -2.91 -14.87 7.61
N VAL A 193 -2.30 -13.78 7.17
CA VAL A 193 -1.73 -13.62 5.83
C VAL A 193 -0.45 -12.81 5.92
N LYS A 194 0.55 -13.20 5.14
CA LYS A 194 1.81 -12.46 5.02
C LYS A 194 1.91 -11.74 3.69
N ARG A 195 1.50 -12.37 2.60
CA ARG A 195 1.69 -11.88 1.24
C ARG A 195 0.49 -12.18 0.34
N VAL A 196 0.09 -11.20 -0.45
CA VAL A 196 -0.96 -11.32 -1.49
C VAL A 196 -0.42 -10.66 -2.75
N TYR A 197 -0.36 -11.39 -3.86
CA TYR A 197 0.23 -10.90 -5.10
C TYR A 197 -0.43 -11.49 -6.34
N LEU A 198 -0.28 -10.77 -7.46
CA LEU A 198 -0.54 -11.31 -8.78
C LEU A 198 0.77 -11.78 -9.40
N LYS A 199 0.75 -12.95 -10.03
CA LYS A 199 1.86 -13.47 -10.83
C LYS A 199 1.42 -13.52 -12.29
N LEU A 200 2.20 -12.89 -13.15
CA LEU A 200 1.99 -12.90 -14.59
C LEU A 200 3.12 -13.67 -15.24
N ILE A 201 2.77 -14.48 -16.24
CA ILE A 201 3.72 -15.01 -17.21
C ILE A 201 3.51 -14.27 -18.52
N VAL A 202 4.54 -13.59 -18.99
CA VAL A 202 4.55 -12.84 -20.25
C VAL A 202 5.46 -13.52 -21.27
N ASN A 203 5.15 -13.33 -22.54
CA ASN A 203 5.92 -13.85 -23.67
C ASN A 203 7.21 -13.02 -23.90
N ASP A 204 8.06 -13.02 -22.88
CA ASP A 204 9.39 -12.41 -22.90
C ASP A 204 10.37 -13.42 -22.32
N ILE A 205 11.16 -14.05 -23.18
CA ILE A 205 12.11 -15.10 -22.76
C ILE A 205 13.15 -14.57 -21.75
N LYS A 206 13.46 -13.27 -21.79
CA LYS A 206 14.45 -12.67 -20.88
C LYS A 206 13.83 -12.39 -19.51
N ARG A 207 12.59 -11.90 -19.46
CA ARG A 207 11.89 -11.53 -18.22
C ARG A 207 10.44 -12.02 -18.19
N PRO A 208 10.20 -13.35 -18.19
CA PRO A 208 8.87 -13.90 -18.36
C PRO A 208 7.99 -13.78 -17.11
N ASN A 209 8.60 -13.70 -15.93
CA ASN A 209 7.87 -13.64 -14.66
C ASN A 209 7.73 -12.19 -14.21
N VAL A 210 6.49 -11.77 -13.93
CA VAL A 210 6.21 -10.51 -13.24
C VAL A 210 5.39 -10.80 -11.99
N THR A 211 5.76 -10.17 -10.89
CA THR A 211 5.02 -10.24 -9.64
C THR A 211 4.58 -8.85 -9.21
N VAL A 212 3.27 -8.68 -8.98
CA VAL A 212 2.66 -7.45 -8.50
C VAL A 212 2.14 -7.69 -7.08
N ASP A 213 2.89 -7.22 -6.09
CA ASP A 213 2.50 -7.37 -4.69
C ASP A 213 1.40 -6.37 -4.31
N PHE A 214 0.40 -6.84 -3.57
CA PHE A 214 -0.63 -6.02 -2.93
C PHE A 214 -0.46 -5.99 -1.41
N LEU A 215 0.13 -7.06 -0.87
CA LEU A 215 0.58 -7.18 0.51
C LEU A 215 1.89 -7.97 0.52
N ASP A 216 2.86 -7.53 1.32
CA ASP A 216 4.05 -8.31 1.66
C ASP A 216 4.60 -7.81 3.01
N GLU A 217 4.22 -8.49 4.07
CA GLU A 217 4.59 -8.12 5.43
C GLU A 217 5.76 -8.96 5.92
N LYS A 218 6.63 -8.34 6.73
CA LYS A 218 7.73 -9.08 7.37
C LYS A 218 7.21 -10.16 8.32
N LYS A 219 6.04 -9.91 8.93
CA LYS A 219 5.35 -10.81 9.84
C LYS A 219 3.90 -10.95 9.38
N GLU A 220 3.35 -12.14 9.56
CA GLU A 220 1.94 -12.41 9.33
C GLU A 220 1.05 -11.43 10.09
N ILE A 221 0.03 -10.90 9.40
CA ILE A 221 -1.03 -10.07 9.97
C ILE A 221 -2.35 -10.82 9.91
N LEU A 222 -3.32 -10.43 10.74
CA LEU A 222 -4.63 -11.07 10.73
C LEU A 222 -5.38 -10.73 9.42
N LYS A 223 -6.09 -11.69 8.83
CA LYS A 223 -6.86 -11.46 7.59
C LYS A 223 -7.98 -10.44 7.78
N LYS A 224 -8.51 -10.32 8.99
CA LYS A 224 -9.47 -9.27 9.39
C LYS A 224 -8.85 -7.89 9.58
N ASP A 225 -7.53 -7.76 9.54
CA ASP A 225 -6.87 -6.45 9.54
C ASP A 225 -7.31 -5.67 8.30
N LYS A 226 -7.65 -4.38 8.46
CA LYS A 226 -8.04 -3.51 7.35
C LYS A 226 -6.99 -3.51 6.23
N LYS A 227 -5.70 -3.62 6.58
CA LYS A 227 -4.61 -3.69 5.61
C LYS A 227 -4.69 -4.95 4.74
N ALA A 228 -4.92 -6.12 5.37
CA ALA A 228 -5.10 -7.38 4.66
C ALA A 228 -6.35 -7.36 3.77
N ILE A 229 -7.50 -6.93 4.32
CA ILE A 229 -8.76 -6.82 3.58
C ILE A 229 -8.59 -5.91 2.35
N ASN A 230 -7.99 -4.74 2.53
CA ASN A 230 -7.77 -3.80 1.43
C ASN A 230 -6.85 -4.36 0.36
N ALA A 231 -5.77 -5.04 0.75
CA ALA A 231 -4.85 -5.67 -0.20
C ALA A 231 -5.54 -6.77 -1.00
N SER A 232 -6.27 -7.66 -0.34
CA SER A 232 -6.99 -8.73 -1.01
C SER A 232 -8.11 -8.21 -1.92
N ASN A 233 -8.83 -7.16 -1.53
CA ASN A 233 -9.83 -6.52 -2.39
C ASN A 233 -9.19 -5.90 -3.65
N LYS A 234 -8.06 -5.20 -3.49
CA LYS A 234 -7.31 -4.62 -4.63
C LYS A 234 -6.78 -5.71 -5.55
N ALA A 235 -6.20 -6.78 -4.99
CA ALA A 235 -5.67 -7.90 -5.76
C ALA A 235 -6.77 -8.61 -6.57
N ASN A 236 -7.94 -8.85 -5.96
CA ASN A 236 -9.10 -9.43 -6.65
C ASN A 236 -9.64 -8.51 -7.76
N HIS A 237 -9.72 -7.20 -7.50
CA HIS A 237 -10.12 -6.23 -8.52
C HIS A 237 -9.18 -6.28 -9.73
N TRP A 238 -7.86 -6.19 -9.50
CA TRP A 238 -6.86 -6.23 -10.56
C TRP A 238 -6.77 -7.58 -11.26
N TYR A 239 -6.97 -8.68 -10.54
CA TYR A 239 -7.14 -10.00 -11.16
C TYR A 239 -8.30 -9.96 -12.16
N GLY A 240 -9.45 -9.40 -11.79
CA GLY A 240 -10.61 -9.25 -12.67
C GLY A 240 -10.32 -8.38 -13.89
N VAL A 241 -9.73 -7.20 -13.69
CA VAL A 241 -9.35 -6.27 -14.77
C VAL A 241 -8.41 -6.94 -15.77
N LEU A 242 -7.31 -7.52 -15.29
CA LEU A 242 -6.32 -8.18 -16.16
C LEU A 242 -6.90 -9.44 -16.80
N SER A 243 -7.74 -10.21 -16.11
CA SER A 243 -8.42 -11.38 -16.70
C SER A 243 -9.31 -10.98 -17.88
N VAL A 244 -10.03 -9.86 -17.78
CA VAL A 244 -10.83 -9.33 -18.89
C VAL A 244 -9.94 -8.86 -20.03
N LEU A 245 -8.88 -8.11 -19.71
CA LEU A 245 -7.90 -7.62 -20.69
C LEU A 245 -7.28 -8.77 -21.50
N ILE A 246 -6.81 -9.82 -20.80
CA ILE A 246 -6.21 -11.03 -21.39
C ILE A 246 -7.20 -11.75 -22.31
N LYS A 247 -8.48 -11.79 -21.94
CA LYS A 247 -9.54 -12.44 -22.74
C LYS A 247 -9.96 -11.65 -23.99
N ARG A 248 -9.72 -10.34 -24.01
CA ARG A 248 -10.06 -9.46 -25.15
C ARG A 248 -9.01 -9.47 -26.26
N GLY A 249 -7.74 -9.70 -25.91
CA GLY A 249 -6.61 -9.73 -26.83
C GLY A 249 -6.33 -11.12 -27.36
#